data_AF-A0A1Q8DW85-F1
#
_entry.id   AF-A0A1Q8DW85-F1
#
_cell.length_a   1.000
_cell.length_b   1.000
_cell.length_c   1.000
_cell.angle_alpha   90.00
_cell.angle_beta   90.00
_cell.angle_gamma   90.00
#
_symmetry.space_group_name_H-M   'P 1'
#
loop_
_entity.id
_entity.type
_entity.pdbx_description
1 polymer ?
#
loop_
_entity_poly.entity_id
_entity_poly.type
_entity_poly.pdbx_seq_one_letter_code
_entity_poly.pdbx_strand_id
1 'polypeptide(L)'
;MPLSSLKTVSLQRFSLNFAANIIAALWMLVGSTRAFSWVKPTFIQFVLFASLALGSNVLFSWLAAETGSVFNEQGLVSYLIWPAIISLAGIVLARRSGNHTLVFVPVVLWLVADTLSALLQSMVQVLGSHGWLPNWSYSFLPILFLVLFLWQTLALLWIFARRLRTPWWERIIILLGAVALLTIWQRNVADQPIFKQIPIQPVLEEAALYEQPRLLQQALASIDPNVPGQNDWYFMGVAGFSEQNVFRSEINKVRELFDVRFGTSGHSLALINNTYSWLDEPIATKTSILQGLQKIGQRMDADEDVLFMALSSHGDQDFIHLSNPPLDMDNLDATWLREALDASGIRWRVIVVSACYSGSFIDELISPTTVVITASAADKMSFGCTNTAEMTYFGQAFFAESLRENTSFAAAFKDASLRVSERENFMGFESSDPQMVVGSLMKSALPAFEKVLFDKARAPVERLTNNTEASDPMRDVTTNNDAINGNKNIAMPNAE
;
A
#
# COMPACT_ATOMS: atom_id res chain seq x y z
N MET A 1 13.24 50.15 -26.50
CA MET A 1 14.60 50.16 -25.91
C MET A 1 15.24 48.81 -26.11
N PRO A 2 16.44 48.71 -26.70
CA PRO A 2 17.17 47.44 -26.87
C PRO A 2 17.61 46.85 -25.52
N LEU A 3 18.04 45.57 -25.51
CA LEU A 3 18.64 44.94 -24.33
C LEU A 3 19.96 45.60 -23.91
N SER A 4 20.70 46.14 -24.87
CA SER A 4 21.95 46.88 -24.65
C SER A 4 21.77 48.16 -23.84
N SER A 5 20.55 48.72 -23.78
CA SER A 5 20.25 49.97 -23.06
C SER A 5 19.52 49.73 -21.72
N LEU A 6 19.44 48.48 -21.25
CA LEU A 6 18.78 48.16 -19.98
C LEU A 6 19.62 48.64 -18.80
N LYS A 7 19.09 49.61 -18.05
CA LYS A 7 19.67 50.09 -16.80
C LYS A 7 19.07 49.31 -15.63
N THR A 8 19.78 48.30 -15.15
CA THR A 8 19.42 47.54 -13.93
C THR A 8 20.30 47.99 -12.75
N VAL A 9 20.44 49.31 -12.59
CA VAL A 9 21.29 49.90 -11.54
C VAL A 9 20.76 49.48 -10.18
N SER A 10 21.60 48.90 -9.33
CA SER A 10 21.25 48.49 -7.98
C SER A 10 20.83 49.68 -7.12
N LEU A 11 19.82 49.48 -6.28
CA LEU A 11 19.40 50.43 -5.26
C LEU A 11 20.37 50.41 -4.07
N GLN A 12 20.42 51.51 -3.32
CA GLN A 12 21.33 51.69 -2.16
C GLN A 12 21.14 50.63 -1.07
N ARG A 13 19.93 50.09 -0.90
CA ARG A 13 19.62 49.12 0.15
C ARG A 13 19.37 47.75 -0.45
N PHE A 14 19.92 46.72 0.20
CA PHE A 14 19.71 45.32 -0.17
C PHE A 14 18.23 44.93 -0.19
N SER A 15 17.46 45.29 0.84
CA SER A 15 16.03 44.99 0.96
C SER A 15 15.19 45.58 -0.16
N LEU A 16 15.55 46.76 -0.67
CA LEU A 16 14.87 47.38 -1.80
C LEU A 16 15.13 46.60 -3.10
N ASN A 17 16.35 46.10 -3.31
CA ASN A 17 16.65 45.23 -4.45
C ASN A 17 15.89 43.90 -4.35
N PHE A 18 15.79 43.32 -3.15
CA PHE A 18 15.03 42.11 -2.89
C PHE A 18 13.54 42.26 -3.25
N ALA A 19 12.88 43.30 -2.72
CA ALA A 19 11.49 43.60 -3.04
C ALA A 19 11.28 43.90 -4.53
N ALA A 20 12.22 44.64 -5.15
CA ALA A 20 12.15 44.96 -6.57
C ALA A 20 12.26 43.71 -7.46
N ASN A 21 13.07 42.71 -7.08
CA ASN A 21 13.18 41.44 -7.80
C ASN A 21 11.91 40.59 -7.66
N ILE A 22 11.24 40.60 -6.50
CA ILE A 22 9.91 39.98 -6.32
C ILE A 22 8.88 40.65 -7.25
N ILE A 23 8.78 41.97 -7.22
CA ILE A 23 7.87 42.72 -8.10
C ILE A 23 8.19 42.46 -9.58
N ALA A 24 9.46 42.36 -9.95
CA ALA A 24 9.88 42.06 -11.30
C ALA A 24 9.43 40.66 -11.75
N ALA A 25 9.56 39.64 -10.90
CA ALA A 25 9.08 38.30 -11.18
C ALA A 25 7.55 38.23 -11.31
N LEU A 26 6.80 38.96 -10.46
CA LEU A 26 5.34 39.06 -10.60
C LEU A 26 4.94 39.70 -11.94
N TRP A 27 5.62 40.77 -12.37
CA TRP A 27 5.39 41.34 -13.71
C TRP A 27 5.77 40.36 -14.83
N MET A 28 6.82 39.57 -14.64
CA MET A 28 7.20 38.51 -15.59
C MET A 28 6.08 37.47 -15.70
N LEU A 29 5.54 36.98 -14.58
CA LEU A 29 4.49 35.97 -14.55
C LEU A 29 3.18 36.44 -15.21
N VAL A 30 2.92 37.75 -15.28
CA VAL A 30 1.79 38.31 -16.06
C VAL A 30 2.18 38.58 -17.53
N GLY A 31 3.37 38.15 -17.97
CA GLY A 31 3.86 38.30 -19.34
C GLY A 31 4.26 39.73 -19.73
N SER A 32 4.51 40.59 -18.73
CA SER A 32 4.78 42.01 -18.93
C SER A 32 6.27 42.33 -18.99
N THR A 33 6.69 43.06 -20.03
CA THR A 33 8.06 43.57 -20.15
C THR A 33 8.40 44.64 -19.10
N ARG A 34 7.44 45.05 -18.25
CA ARG A 34 7.71 45.89 -17.07
C ARG A 34 8.64 45.19 -16.07
N ALA A 35 8.75 43.86 -16.10
CA ALA A 35 9.73 43.14 -15.30
C ALA A 35 11.15 43.74 -15.41
N PHE A 36 11.56 44.15 -16.62
CA PHE A 36 12.89 44.70 -16.87
C PHE A 36 13.16 46.08 -16.25
N SER A 37 12.12 46.88 -15.93
CA SER A 37 12.33 48.16 -15.22
C SER A 37 12.55 47.93 -13.72
N TRP A 38 11.94 46.88 -13.19
CA TRP A 38 11.97 46.54 -11.77
C TRP A 38 13.18 45.72 -11.38
N VAL A 39 13.66 44.81 -12.25
CA VAL A 39 14.74 43.88 -11.89
C VAL A 39 16.02 44.63 -11.45
N LYS A 40 16.61 44.19 -10.34
CA LYS A 40 17.84 44.70 -9.73
C LYS A 40 18.72 43.49 -9.34
N PRO A 41 19.27 42.76 -10.32
CA PRO A 41 19.96 41.52 -10.04
C PRO A 41 21.43 41.83 -9.72
N THR A 42 21.83 41.54 -8.49
CA THR A 42 23.24 41.54 -8.06
C THR A 42 23.68 40.11 -7.78
N PHE A 43 24.99 39.87 -7.70
CA PHE A 43 25.51 38.56 -7.33
C PHE A 43 24.94 38.08 -5.97
N ILE A 44 24.88 38.96 -4.97
CA ILE A 44 24.33 38.63 -3.65
C ILE A 44 22.84 38.29 -3.74
N GLN A 45 22.07 39.00 -4.58
CA GLN A 45 20.65 38.70 -4.80
C GLN A 45 20.47 37.35 -5.49
N PHE A 46 21.32 37.02 -6.47
CA PHE A 46 21.34 35.71 -7.11
C PHE A 46 21.61 34.59 -6.10
N VAL A 47 22.65 34.71 -5.28
CA VAL A 47 22.96 33.70 -4.24
C VAL A 47 21.80 33.55 -3.26
N LEU A 48 21.22 34.66 -2.78
CA LEU A 48 20.08 34.61 -1.88
C LEU A 48 18.89 33.88 -2.49
N PHE A 49 18.47 34.25 -3.70
CA PHE A 49 17.33 33.60 -4.35
C PHE A 49 17.63 32.16 -4.75
N ALA A 50 18.88 31.81 -5.05
CA ALA A 50 19.27 30.42 -5.26
C ALA A 50 19.11 29.59 -3.98
N SER A 51 19.53 30.13 -2.84
CA SER A 51 19.34 29.48 -1.53
C SER A 51 17.86 29.39 -1.13
N LEU A 52 17.07 30.43 -1.37
CA LEU A 52 15.63 30.42 -1.07
C LEU A 52 14.86 29.43 -1.96
N ALA A 53 15.17 29.39 -3.26
CA ALA A 53 14.55 28.46 -4.19
C ALA A 53 14.92 27.01 -3.83
N LEU A 54 16.21 26.75 -3.54
CA LEU A 54 16.65 25.44 -3.07
C LEU A 54 15.95 25.04 -1.76
N GLY A 55 15.95 25.90 -0.76
CA GLY A 55 15.33 25.62 0.54
C GLY A 55 13.82 25.38 0.45
N SER A 56 13.11 26.16 -0.36
CA SER A 56 11.67 25.98 -0.58
C SER A 56 11.32 24.71 -1.35
N ASN A 57 12.13 24.30 -2.34
CA ASN A 57 11.94 23.04 -3.04
C ASN A 57 12.27 21.83 -2.17
N VAL A 58 13.33 21.90 -1.35
CA VAL A 58 13.63 20.86 -0.35
C VAL A 58 12.49 20.76 0.68
N LEU A 59 11.97 21.89 1.16
CA LEU A 59 10.82 21.92 2.07
C LEU A 59 9.57 21.29 1.43
N PHE A 60 9.23 21.69 0.21
CA PHE A 60 8.10 21.10 -0.51
C PHE A 60 8.28 19.60 -0.71
N SER A 61 9.45 19.17 -1.19
CA SER A 61 9.73 17.75 -1.43
C SER A 61 9.68 16.94 -0.13
N TRP A 62 10.08 17.51 1.01
CA TRP A 62 9.98 16.86 2.31
C TRP A 62 8.51 16.74 2.77
N LEU A 63 7.71 17.80 2.63
CA LEU A 63 6.29 17.81 2.98
C LEU A 63 5.44 16.88 2.10
N ALA A 64 5.86 16.69 0.85
CA ALA A 64 5.21 15.81 -0.12
C ALA A 64 5.70 14.35 -0.04
N ALA A 65 6.78 14.09 0.70
CA ALA A 65 7.36 12.76 0.80
C ALA A 65 6.50 11.83 1.65
N GLU A 66 6.38 10.58 1.20
CA GLU A 66 5.74 9.53 1.98
C GLU A 66 6.61 9.09 3.15
N THR A 67 6.00 8.47 4.16
CA THR A 67 6.71 7.94 5.33
C THR A 67 7.79 6.95 4.92
N GLY A 68 8.97 7.04 5.53
CA GLY A 68 10.13 6.19 5.21
C GLY A 68 10.97 6.66 4.02
N SER A 69 10.65 7.83 3.42
CA SER A 69 11.50 8.42 2.37
C SER A 69 12.86 8.84 2.90
N VAL A 70 13.91 8.61 2.11
CA VAL A 70 15.28 9.04 2.39
C VAL A 70 15.72 10.12 1.41
N PHE A 71 16.77 10.86 1.76
CA PHE A 71 17.36 11.86 0.88
C PHE A 71 17.95 11.21 -0.38
N ASN A 72 17.58 11.72 -1.54
CA ASN A 72 18.01 11.26 -2.86
C ASN A 72 18.86 12.34 -3.55
N GLU A 73 20.17 12.11 -3.61
CA GLU A 73 21.13 13.02 -4.25
C GLU A 73 20.78 13.31 -5.72
N GLN A 74 20.28 12.31 -6.44
CA GLN A 74 19.90 12.46 -7.85
C GLN A 74 18.75 13.45 -8.02
N GLY A 75 17.79 13.48 -7.09
CA GLY A 75 16.69 14.43 -7.12
C GLY A 75 17.16 15.87 -6.89
N LEU A 76 18.09 16.07 -5.96
CA LEU A 76 18.69 17.39 -5.74
C LEU A 76 19.46 17.87 -6.99
N VAL A 77 20.28 17.00 -7.59
CA VAL A 77 21.01 17.31 -8.83
C VAL A 77 20.04 17.67 -9.96
N SER A 78 18.94 16.90 -10.09
CA SER A 78 17.91 17.15 -11.10
C SER A 78 17.29 18.54 -10.95
N TYR A 79 16.99 18.98 -9.72
CA TYR A 79 16.50 20.34 -9.50
C TYR A 79 17.51 21.42 -9.96
N LEU A 80 18.80 21.27 -9.62
CA LEU A 80 19.83 22.29 -9.86
C LEU A 80 20.15 22.53 -11.34
N ILE A 81 19.82 21.58 -12.23
CA ILE A 81 20.09 21.69 -13.67
C ILE A 81 19.37 22.89 -14.30
N TRP A 82 18.12 23.17 -13.92
CA TRP A 82 17.35 24.26 -14.55
C TRP A 82 17.91 25.66 -14.25
N PRO A 83 18.14 26.05 -12.98
CA PRO A 83 18.84 27.29 -12.65
C PRO A 83 20.20 27.44 -13.34
N ALA A 84 20.93 26.34 -13.50
CA ALA A 84 22.22 26.33 -14.19
C ALA A 84 22.08 26.64 -15.69
N ILE A 85 21.13 26.00 -16.39
CA ILE A 85 20.81 26.28 -17.80
C ILE A 85 20.41 27.75 -17.99
N ILE A 86 19.56 28.27 -17.10
CA ILE A 86 19.09 29.66 -17.19
C ILE A 86 20.23 30.65 -16.91
N SER A 87 21.15 30.32 -16.00
CA SER A 87 22.35 31.11 -15.75
C SER A 87 23.25 31.17 -16.98
N LEU A 88 23.46 30.04 -17.66
CA LEU A 88 24.21 29.99 -18.92
C LEU A 88 23.54 30.84 -20.00
N ALA A 89 22.21 30.77 -20.13
CA ALA A 89 21.45 31.62 -21.04
C ALA A 89 21.66 33.13 -20.73
N GLY A 90 21.68 33.50 -19.44
CA GLY A 90 21.99 34.87 -19.01
C GLY A 90 23.39 35.32 -19.42
N ILE A 91 24.41 34.47 -19.28
CA ILE A 91 25.79 34.75 -19.72
C ILE A 91 25.84 34.96 -21.23
N VAL A 92 25.20 34.09 -22.01
CA VAL A 92 25.14 34.20 -23.48
C VAL A 92 24.45 35.50 -23.90
N LEU A 93 23.31 35.85 -23.28
CA LEU A 93 22.59 37.09 -23.54
C LEU A 93 23.45 38.32 -23.22
N ALA A 94 24.13 38.32 -22.07
CA ALA A 94 25.00 39.42 -21.66
C ALA A 94 26.15 39.65 -22.64
N ARG A 95 26.80 38.57 -23.10
CA ARG A 95 27.87 38.63 -24.11
C ARG A 95 27.36 39.14 -25.44
N ARG A 96 26.22 38.61 -25.93
CA ARG A 96 25.66 38.99 -27.23
C ARG A 96 25.16 40.43 -27.27
N SER A 97 24.64 40.96 -26.16
CA SER A 97 24.10 42.32 -26.10
C SER A 97 25.13 43.37 -25.65
N GLY A 98 26.34 42.96 -25.27
CA GLY A 98 27.34 43.84 -24.65
C GLY A 98 26.88 44.45 -23.32
N ASN A 99 25.99 43.77 -22.58
CA ASN A 99 25.43 44.28 -21.32
C ASN A 99 25.60 43.24 -20.20
N HIS A 100 26.65 43.42 -19.39
CA HIS A 100 26.98 42.51 -18.29
C HIS A 100 25.89 42.41 -17.22
N THR A 101 24.98 43.38 -17.13
CA THR A 101 23.92 43.31 -16.13
C THR A 101 22.88 42.23 -16.40
N LEU A 102 22.81 41.72 -17.65
CA LEU A 102 21.90 40.65 -18.04
C LEU A 102 22.31 39.27 -17.53
N VAL A 103 23.54 39.10 -17.04
CA VAL A 103 24.06 37.79 -16.58
C VAL A 103 23.10 37.13 -15.60
N PHE A 104 22.61 37.90 -14.61
CA PHE A 104 21.75 37.38 -13.54
C PHE A 104 20.26 37.66 -13.76
N VAL A 105 19.87 38.46 -14.77
CA VAL A 105 18.46 38.85 -14.96
C VAL A 105 17.56 37.62 -15.16
N PRO A 106 17.82 36.69 -16.11
CA PRO A 106 16.92 35.58 -16.34
C PRO A 106 16.82 34.65 -15.13
N VAL A 107 17.96 34.31 -14.52
CA VAL A 107 18.00 33.36 -13.41
C VAL A 107 17.39 33.93 -12.14
N VAL A 108 17.60 35.21 -11.82
CA VAL A 108 16.95 35.84 -10.65
C VAL A 108 15.44 35.88 -10.83
N LEU A 109 14.94 36.28 -12.00
CA LEU A 109 13.50 36.30 -12.26
C LEU A 109 12.88 34.91 -12.12
N TRP A 110 13.56 33.88 -12.63
CA TRP A 110 13.11 32.50 -12.55
C TRP A 110 13.15 31.97 -11.11
N LEU A 111 14.27 32.13 -10.39
CA LEU A 111 14.43 31.64 -9.01
C LEU A 111 13.42 32.26 -8.05
N VAL A 112 13.09 33.54 -8.24
CA VAL A 112 12.05 34.21 -7.46
C VAL A 112 10.68 33.58 -7.74
N ALA A 113 10.33 33.37 -9.00
CA ALA A 113 9.06 32.73 -9.36
C ALA A 113 8.97 31.29 -8.83
N ASP A 114 10.08 30.54 -8.94
CA ASP A 114 10.23 29.17 -8.43
C ASP A 114 10.05 29.12 -6.91
N THR A 115 10.70 30.03 -6.18
CA THR A 115 10.55 30.16 -4.72
C THR A 115 9.09 30.41 -4.33
N LEU A 116 8.41 31.33 -5.01
CA LEU A 116 7.00 31.65 -4.73
C LEU A 116 6.08 30.45 -5.02
N SER A 117 6.34 29.74 -6.12
CA SER A 117 5.61 28.54 -6.52
C SER A 117 5.80 27.40 -5.52
N ALA A 118 7.05 27.13 -5.10
CA ALA A 118 7.37 26.08 -4.15
C ALA A 118 6.78 26.37 -2.76
N LEU A 119 6.82 27.62 -2.30
CA LEU A 119 6.18 28.02 -1.03
C LEU A 119 4.65 27.88 -1.09
N LEU A 120 4.03 28.22 -2.21
CA LEU A 120 2.60 28.01 -2.43
C LEU A 120 2.26 26.51 -2.37
N GLN A 121 3.07 25.67 -3.03
CA GLN A 121 2.94 24.21 -2.99
C GLN A 121 3.09 23.66 -1.57
N SER A 122 4.12 24.10 -0.83
CA SER A 122 4.30 23.73 0.58
C SER A 122 3.09 24.12 1.43
N MET A 123 2.55 25.33 1.25
CA MET A 123 1.36 25.77 1.97
C MET A 123 0.15 24.89 1.68
N VAL A 124 -0.10 24.60 0.40
CA VAL A 124 -1.20 23.70 -0.01
C VAL A 124 -1.01 22.29 0.54
N GLN A 125 0.21 21.76 0.54
CA GLN A 125 0.52 20.45 1.10
C GLN A 125 0.19 20.38 2.61
N VAL A 126 0.56 21.42 3.38
CA VAL A 126 0.23 21.51 4.81
C VAL A 126 -1.28 21.62 5.04
N LEU A 127 -1.99 22.41 4.24
CA LEU A 127 -3.45 22.52 4.34
C LEU A 127 -4.13 21.19 4.02
N GLY A 128 -3.61 20.47 3.02
CA GLY A 128 -4.09 19.13 2.65
C GLY A 128 -3.85 18.10 3.75
N SER A 129 -2.67 18.11 4.37
CA SER A 129 -2.33 17.16 5.44
C SER A 129 -3.20 17.34 6.69
N HIS A 130 -3.73 18.54 6.93
CA HIS A 130 -4.67 18.82 8.03
C HIS A 130 -6.15 18.65 7.63
N GLY A 131 -6.44 18.26 6.38
CA GLY A 131 -7.80 18.09 5.87
C GLY A 131 -8.57 19.41 5.70
N TRP A 132 -7.89 20.56 5.58
CA TRP A 132 -8.53 21.87 5.45
C TRP A 132 -8.91 22.21 3.99
N LEU A 133 -8.49 21.39 3.03
CA LEU A 133 -8.81 21.58 1.62
C LEU A 133 -10.11 20.85 1.24
N PRO A 134 -11.02 21.48 0.46
CA PRO A 134 -12.20 20.80 -0.07
C PRO A 134 -11.84 19.61 -0.97
N ASN A 135 -12.64 18.54 -0.93
CA ASN A 135 -12.38 17.32 -1.71
C ASN A 135 -12.23 17.55 -3.23
N TRP A 136 -12.99 18.49 -3.81
CA TRP A 136 -12.89 18.81 -5.25
C TRP A 136 -11.51 19.40 -5.64
N SER A 137 -10.76 19.95 -4.68
CA SER A 137 -9.49 20.61 -4.97
C SER A 137 -8.39 19.60 -5.33
N TYR A 138 -8.39 18.41 -4.74
CA TYR A 138 -7.36 17.39 -4.97
C TYR A 138 -7.28 16.94 -6.44
N SER A 139 -8.40 16.92 -7.17
CA SER A 139 -8.41 16.58 -8.60
C SER A 139 -7.79 17.68 -9.49
N PHE A 140 -7.81 18.94 -9.04
CA PHE A 140 -7.33 20.08 -9.82
C PHE A 140 -5.90 20.51 -9.47
N LEU A 141 -5.48 20.32 -8.21
CA LEU A 141 -4.17 20.77 -7.72
C LEU A 141 -2.97 20.27 -8.54
N PRO A 142 -2.88 18.98 -8.94
CA PRO A 142 -1.79 18.51 -9.78
C PRO A 142 -1.72 19.23 -11.13
N ILE A 143 -2.87 19.51 -11.74
CA ILE A 143 -2.97 20.23 -13.01
C ILE A 143 -2.53 21.69 -12.83
N LEU A 144 -3.01 22.35 -11.77
CA LEU A 144 -2.63 23.72 -11.44
C LEU A 144 -1.12 23.86 -11.28
N PHE A 145 -0.49 22.98 -10.49
CA PHE A 145 0.95 23.07 -10.22
C PHE A 145 1.80 22.71 -11.43
N LEU A 146 1.35 21.76 -12.26
CA LEU A 146 1.97 21.51 -13.57
C LEU A 146 1.92 22.77 -14.45
N VAL A 147 0.77 23.44 -14.52
CA VAL A 147 0.63 24.68 -15.30
C VAL A 147 1.52 25.78 -14.74
N LEU A 148 1.59 25.97 -13.42
CA LEU A 148 2.46 26.98 -12.79
C LEU A 148 3.95 26.69 -13.05
N PHE A 149 4.37 25.42 -12.97
CA PHE A 149 5.73 24.99 -13.28
C PHE A 149 6.11 25.28 -14.74
N LEU A 150 5.21 24.99 -15.70
CA LEU A 150 5.45 25.32 -17.10
C LEU A 150 5.45 26.85 -17.30
N TRP A 151 4.49 27.54 -16.69
CA TRP A 151 4.23 28.95 -16.94
C TRP A 151 5.40 29.86 -16.55
N GLN A 152 6.10 29.60 -15.45
CA GLN A 152 7.23 30.46 -15.05
C GLN A 152 8.32 30.57 -16.13
N THR A 153 8.66 29.45 -16.77
CA THR A 153 9.66 29.41 -17.84
C THR A 153 9.11 29.98 -19.14
N LEU A 154 7.84 29.68 -19.48
CA LEU A 154 7.19 30.25 -20.66
C LEU A 154 7.06 31.77 -20.56
N ALA A 155 6.70 32.29 -19.39
CA ALA A 155 6.60 33.72 -19.11
C ALA A 155 7.96 34.42 -19.25
N LEU A 156 9.03 33.80 -18.74
CA LEU A 156 10.40 34.26 -18.93
C LEU A 156 10.76 34.35 -20.42
N LEU A 157 10.59 33.25 -21.15
CA LEU A 157 10.87 33.21 -22.59
C LEU A 157 10.04 34.24 -23.37
N TRP A 158 8.76 34.41 -23.00
CA TRP A 158 7.85 35.37 -23.59
C TRP A 158 8.32 36.81 -23.44
N ILE A 159 8.67 37.25 -22.23
CA ILE A 159 9.10 38.64 -22.01
C ILE A 159 10.42 38.95 -22.74
N PHE A 160 11.34 37.98 -22.80
CA PHE A 160 12.59 38.12 -23.54
C PHE A 160 12.36 38.14 -25.05
N ALA A 161 11.51 37.27 -25.59
CA ALA A 161 11.21 37.25 -27.01
C ALA A 161 10.43 38.50 -27.47
N ARG A 162 9.58 39.07 -26.62
CA ARG A 162 8.97 40.40 -26.84
C ARG A 162 10.02 41.50 -26.85
N ARG A 163 10.98 41.46 -25.92
CA ARG A 163 12.03 42.48 -25.81
C ARG A 163 13.03 42.43 -26.97
N LEU A 164 13.37 41.23 -27.43
CA LEU A 164 14.23 40.97 -28.58
C LEU A 164 13.52 41.19 -29.93
N ARG A 165 12.22 41.46 -29.93
CA ARG A 165 11.38 41.61 -31.13
C ARG A 165 11.44 40.38 -32.05
N THR A 166 11.59 39.19 -31.48
CA THR A 166 11.54 37.91 -32.19
C THR A 166 10.24 37.81 -33.03
N PRO A 167 10.29 37.31 -34.28
CA PRO A 167 9.09 37.07 -35.08
C PRO A 167 8.07 36.19 -34.36
N TRP A 168 6.78 36.36 -34.64
CA TRP A 168 5.71 35.65 -33.94
C TRP A 168 5.78 34.12 -34.12
N TRP A 169 6.22 33.63 -35.28
CA TRP A 169 6.33 32.20 -35.56
C TRP A 169 7.50 31.55 -34.80
N GLU A 170 8.67 32.19 -34.75
CA GLU A 170 9.81 31.75 -33.92
C GLU A 170 9.42 31.69 -32.44
N ARG A 171 8.64 32.66 -31.96
CA ARG A 171 8.10 32.65 -30.60
C ARG A 171 7.26 31.42 -30.33
N ILE A 172 6.32 31.09 -31.23
CA ILE A 172 5.46 29.91 -31.08
C ILE A 172 6.31 28.64 -31.05
N ILE A 173 7.28 28.49 -31.95
CA ILE A 173 8.18 27.33 -31.99
C ILE A 173 8.96 27.19 -30.68
N ILE A 174 9.54 28.29 -30.17
CA ILE A 174 10.29 28.29 -28.91
C ILE A 174 9.39 27.89 -27.74
N LEU A 175 8.16 28.42 -27.67
CA LEU A 175 7.24 28.10 -26.59
C LEU A 175 6.75 26.64 -26.66
N LEU A 176 6.41 26.13 -27.85
CA LEU A 176 6.02 24.72 -28.02
C LEU A 176 7.18 23.78 -27.68
N GLY A 177 8.39 24.10 -28.13
CA GLY A 177 9.59 23.33 -27.77
C GLY A 177 9.87 23.36 -26.27
N ALA A 178 9.69 24.52 -25.62
CA ALA A 178 9.83 24.65 -24.18
C ALA A 178 8.78 23.83 -23.42
N VAL A 179 7.51 23.84 -23.84
CA VAL A 179 6.46 22.99 -23.26
C VAL A 179 6.86 21.52 -23.36
N ALA A 180 7.21 21.03 -24.56
CA ALA A 180 7.58 19.63 -24.76
C ALA A 180 8.77 19.23 -23.87
N LEU A 181 9.83 20.04 -23.86
CA LEU A 181 11.02 19.80 -23.04
C LEU A 181 10.69 19.79 -21.54
N LEU A 182 9.96 20.79 -21.06
CA LEU A 182 9.61 20.92 -19.65
C LEU A 182 8.66 19.82 -19.18
N THR A 183 7.75 19.35 -20.02
CA THR A 183 6.86 18.22 -19.69
C THR A 183 7.65 16.92 -19.55
N ILE A 184 8.59 16.63 -20.47
CA ILE A 184 9.48 15.47 -20.35
C ILE A 184 10.35 15.59 -19.09
N TRP A 185 10.89 16.79 -18.85
CA TRP A 185 11.69 17.07 -17.66
C TRP A 185 10.90 16.83 -16.37
N GLN A 186 9.67 17.34 -16.30
CA GLN A 186 8.83 17.22 -15.11
C GLN A 186 8.53 15.75 -14.76
N ARG A 187 8.34 14.89 -15.77
CA ARG A 187 8.19 13.44 -15.55
C ARG A 187 9.45 12.83 -14.94
N ASN A 188 10.63 13.15 -15.50
CA ASN A 188 11.90 12.65 -14.95
C ASN A 188 12.15 13.12 -13.51
N VAL A 189 11.82 14.36 -13.18
CA VAL A 189 11.95 14.89 -11.81
C VAL A 189 10.94 14.22 -10.86
N ALA A 190 9.72 13.93 -11.34
CA ALA A 190 8.73 13.19 -10.56
C ALA A 190 9.18 11.76 -10.24
N ASP A 191 9.90 11.09 -11.15
CA ASP A 191 10.47 9.75 -10.93
C ASP A 191 11.68 9.75 -9.98
N GLN A 192 12.35 10.91 -9.84
CA GLN A 192 13.53 11.11 -9.01
C GLN A 192 13.37 12.34 -8.09
N PRO A 193 12.43 12.30 -7.11
CA PRO A 193 12.26 13.39 -6.16
C PRO A 193 13.46 13.52 -5.21
N ILE A 194 13.58 14.68 -4.53
CA ILE A 194 14.67 14.95 -3.57
C ILE A 194 14.56 14.02 -2.35
N PHE A 195 13.35 13.63 -1.97
CA PHE A 195 13.10 12.58 -0.97
C PHE A 195 12.38 11.43 -1.65
N LYS A 196 12.96 10.23 -1.59
CA LYS A 196 12.49 9.03 -2.29
C LYS A 196 12.43 7.85 -1.33
N GLN A 197 11.36 7.06 -1.37
CA GLN A 197 11.32 5.79 -0.67
C GLN A 197 12.28 4.80 -1.32
N ILE A 198 13.05 4.08 -0.51
CA ILE A 198 13.75 2.88 -0.96
C ILE A 198 12.72 1.75 -0.91
N PRO A 199 12.26 1.20 -2.04
CA PRO A 199 11.38 0.04 -2.00
C PRO A 199 12.15 -1.10 -1.33
N ILE A 200 11.67 -1.58 -0.18
CA ILE A 200 12.16 -2.82 0.42
C ILE A 200 11.71 -3.92 -0.52
N GLN A 201 12.61 -4.42 -1.38
CA GLN A 201 12.29 -5.57 -2.20
C GLN A 201 12.26 -6.80 -1.28
N PRO A 202 11.15 -7.52 -1.17
CA PRO A 202 11.13 -8.75 -0.41
C PRO A 202 12.06 -9.76 -1.09
N VAL A 203 12.95 -10.35 -0.30
CA VAL A 203 13.92 -11.34 -0.76
C VAL A 203 13.45 -12.70 -0.28
N LEU A 204 13.10 -13.59 -1.20
CA LEU A 204 12.83 -14.98 -0.88
C LEU A 204 14.15 -15.68 -0.52
N GLU A 205 14.25 -16.15 0.72
CA GLU A 205 15.39 -16.95 1.15
C GLU A 205 15.42 -18.30 0.40
N GLU A 206 16.61 -18.77 0.01
CA GLU A 206 16.77 -20.05 -0.67
C GLU A 206 16.19 -21.22 0.15
N ALA A 207 16.35 -21.18 1.48
CA ALA A 207 15.79 -22.17 2.39
C ALA A 207 14.26 -22.26 2.27
N ALA A 208 13.57 -21.11 2.19
CA ALA A 208 12.13 -21.06 2.01
C ALA A 208 11.70 -21.72 0.69
N LEU A 209 12.42 -21.46 -0.41
CA LEU A 209 12.09 -22.06 -1.71
C LEU A 209 12.08 -23.60 -1.67
N TYR A 210 13.09 -24.21 -1.05
CA TYR A 210 13.18 -25.67 -0.96
C TYR A 210 12.25 -26.30 0.09
N GLU A 211 11.82 -25.50 1.07
CA GLU A 211 10.96 -25.97 2.15
C GLU A 211 9.48 -26.06 1.75
N GLN A 212 9.05 -25.22 0.80
CA GLN A 212 7.65 -25.12 0.38
C GLN A 212 7.01 -26.44 -0.12
N PRO A 213 7.67 -27.26 -0.98
CA PRO A 213 7.13 -28.57 -1.35
C PRO A 213 6.90 -29.49 -0.15
N ARG A 214 7.80 -29.45 0.85
CA ARG A 214 7.71 -30.27 2.06
C ARG A 214 6.55 -29.81 2.95
N LEU A 215 6.40 -28.50 3.16
CA LEU A 215 5.31 -27.90 3.93
C LEU A 215 3.95 -28.23 3.31
N LEU A 216 3.82 -28.08 1.99
CA LEU A 216 2.57 -28.41 1.30
C LEU A 216 2.24 -29.90 1.42
N GLN A 217 3.21 -30.79 1.17
CA GLN A 217 2.98 -32.23 1.29
C GLN A 217 2.58 -32.63 2.71
N GLN A 218 3.22 -32.05 3.73
CA GLN A 218 2.88 -32.29 5.13
C GLN A 218 1.46 -31.83 5.44
N ALA A 219 1.06 -30.63 4.99
CA ALA A 219 -0.28 -30.09 5.21
C ALA A 219 -1.37 -30.88 4.47
N LEU A 220 -1.08 -31.40 3.27
CA LEU A 220 -1.99 -32.28 2.54
C LEU A 220 -2.11 -33.66 3.19
N ALA A 221 -1.01 -34.18 3.76
CA ALA A 221 -0.99 -35.49 4.41
C ALA A 221 -1.73 -35.50 5.75
N SER A 222 -1.86 -34.35 6.42
CA SER A 222 -2.60 -34.23 7.67
C SER A 222 -4.12 -34.17 7.51
N ILE A 223 -4.63 -34.28 6.27
CA ILE A 223 -6.07 -34.35 6.00
C ILE A 223 -6.53 -35.80 6.08
N ASP A 224 -7.22 -36.10 7.18
CA ASP A 224 -7.84 -37.37 7.49
C ASP A 224 -9.02 -37.66 6.56
N PRO A 225 -9.36 -38.93 6.32
CA PRO A 225 -10.59 -39.31 5.61
C PRO A 225 -11.85 -38.99 6.44
N ASN A 226 -13.00 -39.00 5.77
CA ASN A 226 -14.29 -38.89 6.43
C ASN A 226 -14.55 -40.09 7.35
N VAL A 227 -15.45 -39.89 8.31
CA VAL A 227 -15.97 -40.94 9.17
C VAL A 227 -17.37 -41.33 8.69
N PRO A 228 -17.54 -42.55 8.14
CA PRO A 228 -18.80 -42.94 7.50
C PRO A 228 -20.03 -42.74 8.39
N GLY A 229 -21.05 -42.09 7.84
CA GLY A 229 -22.33 -41.84 8.52
C GLY A 229 -22.29 -40.65 9.48
N GLN A 230 -21.23 -39.84 9.45
CA GLN A 230 -21.16 -38.54 10.10
C GLN A 230 -21.04 -37.45 9.03
N ASN A 231 -21.68 -36.31 9.26
CA ASN A 231 -21.53 -35.15 8.38
C ASN A 231 -20.24 -34.41 8.79
N ASP A 232 -19.10 -34.81 8.22
CA ASP A 232 -17.83 -34.16 8.53
C ASP A 232 -17.71 -32.81 7.83
N TRP A 233 -16.96 -31.92 8.47
CA TRP A 233 -16.65 -30.60 7.96
C TRP A 233 -15.17 -30.52 7.66
N TYR A 234 -14.86 -30.20 6.40
CA TYR A 234 -13.50 -29.89 5.98
C TYR A 234 -13.31 -28.38 5.96
N PHE A 235 -12.17 -27.89 6.43
CA PHE A 235 -11.85 -26.47 6.40
C PHE A 235 -10.70 -26.21 5.42
N MET A 236 -10.87 -25.23 4.54
CA MET A 236 -9.77 -24.66 3.77
C MET A 236 -9.72 -23.15 3.98
N GLY A 237 -8.62 -22.67 4.55
CA GLY A 237 -8.32 -21.25 4.70
C GLY A 237 -7.25 -20.79 3.70
N VAL A 238 -7.45 -19.64 3.07
CA VAL A 238 -6.50 -19.04 2.13
C VAL A 238 -6.27 -17.58 2.50
N ALA A 239 -5.06 -17.24 2.91
CA ALA A 239 -4.61 -15.85 3.08
C ALA A 239 -3.85 -15.43 1.82
N GLY A 240 -4.44 -14.53 1.03
CA GLY A 240 -3.96 -14.25 -0.32
C GLY A 240 -2.88 -13.18 -0.44
N PHE A 241 -2.69 -12.31 0.54
CA PHE A 241 -1.82 -11.14 0.39
C PHE A 241 -0.74 -11.05 1.47
N SER A 242 0.53 -10.97 1.04
CA SER A 242 1.68 -11.13 1.93
C SER A 242 2.08 -9.91 2.75
N GLU A 243 1.81 -8.70 2.28
CA GLU A 243 2.32 -7.47 2.90
C GLU A 243 1.59 -7.09 4.19
N GLN A 244 0.33 -7.53 4.37
CA GLN A 244 -0.44 -7.30 5.59
C GLN A 244 -0.60 -8.57 6.43
N ASN A 245 -0.23 -8.51 7.70
CA ASN A 245 -0.33 -9.63 8.63
C ASN A 245 -1.77 -10.06 8.94
N VAL A 246 -2.75 -9.17 8.76
CA VAL A 246 -4.16 -9.41 9.08
C VAL A 246 -4.74 -10.63 8.36
N PHE A 247 -4.40 -10.84 7.09
CA PHE A 247 -4.97 -11.95 6.30
C PHE A 247 -4.50 -13.31 6.84
N ARG A 248 -3.19 -13.43 7.12
CA ARG A 248 -2.61 -14.60 7.79
C ARG A 248 -3.24 -14.81 9.17
N SER A 249 -3.32 -13.76 9.98
CA SER A 249 -3.85 -13.82 11.34
C SER A 249 -5.31 -14.26 11.35
N GLU A 250 -6.13 -13.71 10.46
CA GLU A 250 -7.53 -14.04 10.30
C GLU A 250 -7.70 -15.52 9.96
N ILE A 251 -7.06 -15.99 8.89
CA ILE A 251 -7.18 -17.39 8.45
C ILE A 251 -6.71 -18.37 9.53
N ASN A 252 -5.61 -18.08 10.23
CA ASN A 252 -5.14 -18.95 11.30
C ASN A 252 -6.09 -18.99 12.50
N LYS A 253 -6.69 -17.86 12.88
CA LYS A 253 -7.69 -17.81 13.95
C LYS A 253 -9.00 -18.49 13.55
N VAL A 254 -9.40 -18.37 12.28
CA VAL A 254 -10.57 -19.08 11.76
C VAL A 254 -10.30 -20.58 11.74
N ARG A 255 -9.14 -21.03 11.28
CA ARG A 255 -8.75 -22.44 11.36
C ARG A 255 -8.82 -22.96 12.79
N GLU A 256 -8.23 -22.26 13.75
CA GLU A 256 -8.26 -22.64 15.16
C GLU A 256 -9.69 -22.72 15.70
N LEU A 257 -10.55 -21.73 15.36
CA LEU A 257 -11.97 -21.77 15.72
C LEU A 257 -12.65 -23.03 15.16
N PHE A 258 -12.40 -23.36 13.89
CA PHE A 258 -12.99 -24.53 13.25
C PHE A 258 -12.49 -25.85 13.85
N ASP A 259 -11.18 -25.95 14.11
CA ASP A 259 -10.57 -27.13 14.72
C ASP A 259 -11.14 -27.40 16.12
N VAL A 260 -11.22 -26.34 16.96
CA VAL A 260 -11.60 -26.46 18.37
C VAL A 260 -13.10 -26.57 18.57
N ARG A 261 -13.88 -25.75 17.85
CA ARG A 261 -15.32 -25.59 18.11
C ARG A 261 -16.19 -26.34 17.13
N PHE A 262 -15.75 -26.45 15.88
CA PHE A 262 -16.53 -27.03 14.80
C PHE A 262 -16.07 -28.45 14.42
N GLY A 263 -15.02 -28.93 15.10
CA GLY A 263 -14.56 -30.31 15.04
C GLY A 263 -13.95 -30.68 13.70
N THR A 264 -13.28 -29.73 13.04
CA THR A 264 -12.51 -29.97 11.81
C THR A 264 -11.05 -30.35 12.09
N SER A 265 -10.71 -30.66 13.35
CA SER A 265 -9.36 -31.12 13.71
C SER A 265 -9.03 -32.40 12.95
N GLY A 266 -7.97 -32.37 12.13
CA GLY A 266 -7.62 -33.45 11.20
C GLY A 266 -8.22 -33.28 9.80
N HIS A 267 -9.11 -32.31 9.59
CA HIS A 267 -9.79 -32.01 8.31
C HIS A 267 -9.55 -30.57 7.83
N SER A 268 -8.55 -29.88 8.39
CA SER A 268 -8.24 -28.48 8.10
C SER A 268 -6.96 -28.30 7.29
N LEU A 269 -7.00 -27.40 6.31
CA LEU A 269 -5.85 -26.93 5.54
C LEU A 269 -5.81 -25.40 5.55
N ALA A 270 -4.66 -24.81 5.84
CA ALA A 270 -4.41 -23.38 5.65
C ALA A 270 -3.28 -23.16 4.65
N LEU A 271 -3.48 -22.26 3.70
CA LEU A 271 -2.50 -21.81 2.71
C LEU A 271 -2.31 -20.31 2.89
N ILE A 272 -1.07 -19.86 3.08
CA ILE A 272 -0.77 -18.54 3.62
C ILE A 272 0.28 -17.82 2.79
N ASN A 273 -0.09 -16.65 2.26
CA ASN A 273 0.86 -15.66 1.75
C ASN A 273 1.18 -14.67 2.87
N ASN A 274 2.43 -14.69 3.34
CA ASN A 274 2.99 -13.74 4.29
C ASN A 274 4.51 -13.80 4.23
N THR A 275 5.18 -12.64 4.25
CA THR A 275 6.64 -12.56 4.12
C THR A 275 7.41 -13.22 5.28
N TYR A 276 6.74 -13.48 6.40
CA TYR A 276 7.34 -14.04 7.62
C TYR A 276 6.96 -15.50 7.87
N SER A 277 6.23 -16.17 6.96
CA SER A 277 5.74 -17.54 7.18
C SER A 277 6.29 -18.56 6.19
N TRP A 278 7.23 -18.18 5.31
CA TRP A 278 7.69 -19.06 4.22
C TRP A 278 8.43 -20.33 4.66
N LEU A 279 8.87 -20.41 5.92
CA LEU A 279 9.49 -21.61 6.49
C LEU A 279 8.52 -22.44 7.33
N ASP A 280 7.34 -21.92 7.65
CA ASP A 280 6.42 -22.52 8.61
C ASP A 280 5.09 -22.95 7.98
N GLU A 281 4.65 -22.25 6.92
CA GLU A 281 3.32 -22.43 6.32
C GLU A 281 3.41 -22.53 4.79
N PRO A 282 2.58 -23.40 4.17
CA PRO A 282 2.55 -23.53 2.72
C PRO A 282 1.93 -22.28 2.06
N ILE A 283 2.58 -21.78 1.01
CA ILE A 283 2.16 -20.59 0.27
C ILE A 283 0.83 -20.82 -0.46
N ALA A 284 -0.03 -19.80 -0.49
CA ALA A 284 -1.27 -19.77 -1.25
C ALA A 284 -1.03 -19.38 -2.71
N THR A 285 -1.02 -20.38 -3.58
CA THR A 285 -0.98 -20.25 -5.04
C THR A 285 -2.19 -20.97 -5.63
N LYS A 286 -2.59 -20.65 -6.88
CA LYS A 286 -3.59 -21.46 -7.61
C LYS A 286 -3.24 -22.95 -7.59
N THR A 287 -1.96 -23.29 -7.69
CA THR A 287 -1.47 -24.67 -7.65
C THR A 287 -1.68 -25.34 -6.29
N SER A 288 -1.30 -24.69 -5.17
CA SER A 288 -1.48 -25.27 -3.84
C SER A 288 -2.94 -25.33 -3.42
N ILE A 289 -3.75 -24.35 -3.82
CA ILE A 289 -5.21 -24.35 -3.62
C ILE A 289 -5.83 -25.53 -4.35
N LEU A 290 -5.51 -25.73 -5.64
CA LEU A 290 -6.03 -26.86 -6.42
C LEU A 290 -5.64 -28.22 -5.81
N GLN A 291 -4.38 -28.39 -5.40
CA GLN A 291 -3.93 -29.61 -4.75
C GLN A 291 -4.66 -29.86 -3.42
N GLY A 292 -4.89 -28.80 -2.64
CA GLY A 292 -5.68 -28.87 -1.43
C GLY A 292 -7.13 -29.27 -1.68
N LEU A 293 -7.78 -28.67 -2.67
CA LEU A 293 -9.16 -28.98 -3.03
C LEU A 293 -9.30 -30.43 -3.51
N GLN A 294 -8.37 -30.89 -4.35
CA GLN A 294 -8.30 -32.27 -4.80
C GLN A 294 -8.09 -33.23 -3.62
N LYS A 295 -7.21 -32.89 -2.67
CA LYS A 295 -6.96 -33.72 -1.50
C LYS A 295 -8.19 -33.81 -0.61
N ILE A 296 -8.86 -32.70 -0.33
CA ILE A 296 -10.11 -32.67 0.44
C ILE A 296 -11.19 -33.49 -0.27
N GLY A 297 -11.39 -33.26 -1.58
CA GLY A 297 -12.35 -34.00 -2.41
C GLY A 297 -12.13 -35.51 -2.41
N GLN A 298 -10.88 -35.97 -2.31
CA GLN A 298 -10.54 -37.40 -2.18
C GLN A 298 -10.80 -37.99 -0.78
N ARG A 299 -10.88 -37.14 0.25
CA ARG A 299 -11.04 -37.55 1.64
C ARG A 299 -12.49 -37.48 2.11
N MET A 300 -13.25 -36.54 1.57
CA MET A 300 -14.66 -36.33 1.90
C MET A 300 -15.56 -37.32 1.17
N ASP A 301 -16.70 -37.64 1.78
CA ASP A 301 -17.86 -38.21 1.09
C ASP A 301 -18.73 -37.08 0.56
N ALA A 302 -18.82 -36.97 -0.77
CA ALA A 302 -19.55 -35.88 -1.44
C ALA A 302 -21.06 -35.87 -1.15
N ASP A 303 -21.63 -36.96 -0.61
CA ASP A 303 -23.05 -37.03 -0.28
C ASP A 303 -23.38 -36.51 1.12
N GLU A 304 -22.47 -36.65 2.09
CA GLU A 304 -22.70 -36.31 3.51
C GLU A 304 -21.80 -35.19 4.08
N ASP A 305 -20.64 -34.92 3.48
CA ASP A 305 -19.67 -33.96 4.02
C ASP A 305 -19.75 -32.58 3.37
N VAL A 306 -19.23 -31.58 4.09
CA VAL A 306 -19.26 -30.17 3.66
C VAL A 306 -17.87 -29.54 3.70
N LEU A 307 -17.47 -28.84 2.63
CA LEU A 307 -16.32 -27.94 2.66
C LEU A 307 -16.72 -26.56 3.18
N PHE A 308 -16.02 -26.06 4.19
CA PHE A 308 -16.00 -24.64 4.55
C PHE A 308 -14.70 -24.00 4.05
N MET A 309 -14.81 -23.07 3.10
CA MET A 309 -13.69 -22.36 2.50
C MET A 309 -13.71 -20.88 2.91
N ALA A 310 -12.62 -20.39 3.50
CA ALA A 310 -12.45 -18.99 3.87
C ALA A 310 -11.30 -18.38 3.04
N LEU A 311 -11.62 -17.35 2.25
CA LEU A 311 -10.66 -16.57 1.48
C LEU A 311 -10.51 -15.20 2.14
N SER A 312 -9.28 -14.77 2.42
CA SER A 312 -9.00 -13.46 3.02
C SER A 312 -7.85 -12.79 2.27
N SER A 313 -8.12 -11.67 1.58
CA SER A 313 -7.13 -10.96 0.76
C SER A 313 -7.62 -9.56 0.38
N HIS A 314 -6.79 -8.80 -0.35
CA HIS A 314 -7.28 -7.70 -1.18
C HIS A 314 -8.07 -8.23 -2.37
N GLY A 315 -8.99 -7.43 -2.89
CA GLY A 315 -9.81 -7.76 -4.05
C GLY A 315 -10.01 -6.58 -4.99
N ASP A 316 -10.22 -6.92 -6.25
CA ASP A 316 -10.66 -6.03 -7.33
C ASP A 316 -11.99 -6.58 -7.89
N GLN A 317 -12.60 -5.90 -8.87
CA GLN A 317 -13.96 -6.21 -9.34
C GLN A 317 -14.17 -7.67 -9.79
N ASP A 318 -13.15 -8.41 -10.21
CA ASP A 318 -13.31 -9.78 -10.74
C ASP A 318 -12.37 -10.84 -10.12
N PHE A 319 -11.47 -10.45 -9.23
CA PHE A 319 -10.48 -11.36 -8.65
C PHE A 319 -10.04 -10.93 -7.26
N ILE A 320 -9.55 -11.89 -6.48
CA ILE A 320 -8.79 -11.62 -5.26
C ILE A 320 -7.31 -11.79 -5.53
N HIS A 321 -6.50 -10.99 -4.85
CA HIS A 321 -5.06 -11.04 -5.03
C HIS A 321 -4.46 -12.30 -4.38
N LEU A 322 -3.60 -12.99 -5.13
CA LEU A 322 -2.64 -13.94 -4.58
C LEU A 322 -1.25 -13.30 -4.73
N SER A 323 -0.89 -12.43 -3.80
CA SER A 323 0.37 -11.68 -3.81
C SER A 323 1.32 -12.21 -2.75
N ASN A 324 2.53 -12.58 -3.16
CA ASN A 324 3.60 -13.01 -2.27
C ASN A 324 4.99 -12.70 -2.88
N PRO A 325 5.34 -11.42 -3.08
CA PRO A 325 6.57 -11.07 -3.77
C PRO A 325 7.79 -11.60 -2.98
N PRO A 326 8.87 -12.01 -3.66
CA PRO A 326 9.15 -11.78 -5.08
C PRO A 326 8.56 -12.84 -6.03
N LEU A 327 7.70 -13.75 -5.56
CA LEU A 327 7.05 -14.72 -6.43
C LEU A 327 6.02 -14.03 -7.34
N ASP A 328 6.16 -14.24 -8.64
CA ASP A 328 5.16 -13.83 -9.63
C ASP A 328 4.05 -14.89 -9.68
N MET A 329 2.82 -14.48 -9.40
CA MET A 329 1.71 -15.40 -9.19
C MET A 329 0.43 -14.85 -9.81
N ASP A 330 -0.36 -15.75 -10.38
CA ASP A 330 -1.69 -15.43 -10.88
C ASP A 330 -2.66 -15.17 -9.72
N ASN A 331 -3.45 -14.11 -9.84
CA ASN A 331 -4.58 -13.84 -8.95
C ASN A 331 -5.67 -14.92 -9.09
N LEU A 332 -6.55 -15.00 -8.09
CA LEU A 332 -7.65 -15.96 -8.05
C LEU A 332 -8.95 -15.29 -8.48
N ASP A 333 -9.47 -15.73 -9.63
CA ASP A 333 -10.76 -15.33 -10.18
C ASP A 333 -11.86 -16.34 -9.82
N ALA A 334 -13.11 -15.88 -9.87
CA ALA A 334 -14.27 -16.66 -9.44
C ALA A 334 -14.55 -17.87 -10.34
N THR A 335 -14.36 -17.73 -11.67
CA THR A 335 -14.56 -18.82 -12.64
C THR A 335 -13.56 -19.95 -12.41
N TRP A 336 -12.27 -19.65 -12.26
CA TRP A 336 -11.26 -20.66 -11.95
C TRP A 336 -11.56 -21.38 -10.63
N LEU A 337 -11.97 -20.64 -9.59
CA LEU A 337 -12.32 -21.24 -8.31
C LEU A 337 -13.51 -22.20 -8.44
N ARG A 338 -14.53 -21.79 -9.20
CA ARG A 338 -15.69 -22.63 -9.50
C ARG A 338 -15.27 -23.94 -10.15
N GLU A 339 -14.47 -23.85 -11.21
CA GLU A 339 -13.97 -25.02 -11.96
C GLU A 339 -13.12 -25.94 -11.07
N ALA A 340 -12.24 -25.37 -10.23
CA ALA A 340 -11.39 -26.13 -9.32
C ALA A 340 -12.18 -26.90 -8.27
N LEU A 341 -13.23 -26.29 -7.70
CA LEU A 341 -14.12 -26.93 -6.74
C LEU A 341 -14.93 -28.07 -7.39
N ASP A 342 -15.51 -27.82 -8.57
CA ASP A 342 -16.31 -28.80 -9.30
C ASP A 342 -15.44 -29.98 -9.77
N ALA A 343 -14.24 -29.72 -10.30
CA ALA A 343 -13.28 -30.74 -10.74
C ALA A 343 -12.75 -31.59 -9.57
N SER A 344 -12.78 -31.06 -8.35
CA SER A 344 -12.40 -31.79 -7.14
C SER A 344 -13.56 -32.62 -6.55
N GLY A 345 -14.74 -32.61 -7.16
CA GLY A 345 -15.89 -33.40 -6.71
C GLY A 345 -16.59 -32.85 -5.46
N ILE A 346 -16.30 -31.61 -5.06
CA ILE A 346 -16.84 -31.01 -3.83
C ILE A 346 -18.26 -30.50 -4.08
N ARG A 347 -19.24 -31.29 -3.65
CA ARG A 347 -20.67 -31.02 -3.84
C ARG A 347 -21.22 -29.97 -2.88
N TRP A 348 -21.11 -30.20 -1.57
CA TRP A 348 -21.62 -29.29 -0.54
C TRP A 348 -20.52 -28.36 -0.07
N ARG A 349 -20.73 -27.04 -0.22
CA ARG A 349 -19.71 -26.04 0.11
C ARG A 349 -20.27 -24.74 0.66
N VAL A 350 -19.58 -24.20 1.64
CA VAL A 350 -19.77 -22.86 2.20
C VAL A 350 -18.50 -22.07 1.90
N ILE A 351 -18.63 -21.01 1.10
CA ILE A 351 -17.50 -20.19 0.64
C ILE A 351 -17.67 -18.79 1.19
N VAL A 352 -16.68 -18.35 1.96
CA VAL A 352 -16.61 -16.99 2.52
C VAL A 352 -15.49 -16.24 1.83
N VAL A 353 -15.82 -15.12 1.18
CA VAL A 353 -14.86 -14.26 0.48
C VAL A 353 -14.73 -12.93 1.23
N SER A 354 -13.65 -12.81 1.99
CA SER A 354 -13.28 -11.62 2.76
C SER A 354 -12.32 -10.75 1.96
N ALA A 355 -12.87 -9.92 1.07
CA ALA A 355 -12.12 -8.99 0.21
C ALA A 355 -13.01 -7.82 -0.26
N CYS A 356 -12.37 -6.75 -0.76
CA CYS A 356 -13.06 -5.69 -1.48
C CYS A 356 -13.70 -6.24 -2.76
N TYR A 357 -14.87 -5.70 -3.13
CA TYR A 357 -15.65 -6.09 -4.32
C TYR A 357 -16.06 -7.57 -4.35
N SER A 358 -16.00 -8.27 -3.21
CA SER A 358 -16.17 -9.72 -3.14
C SER A 358 -17.54 -10.22 -3.59
N GLY A 359 -18.56 -9.35 -3.60
CA GLY A 359 -19.88 -9.65 -4.17
C GLY A 359 -19.84 -10.12 -5.62
N SER A 360 -18.81 -9.77 -6.39
CA SER A 360 -18.65 -10.22 -7.78
C SER A 360 -18.44 -11.73 -7.93
N PHE A 361 -18.00 -12.41 -6.86
CA PHE A 361 -17.82 -13.86 -6.86
C PHE A 361 -19.14 -14.64 -6.80
N ILE A 362 -20.25 -13.99 -6.44
CA ILE A 362 -21.53 -14.66 -6.17
C ILE A 362 -22.07 -15.35 -7.43
N ASP A 363 -22.12 -14.64 -8.55
CA ASP A 363 -22.80 -15.12 -9.77
C ASP A 363 -22.11 -16.36 -10.36
N GLU A 364 -20.78 -16.46 -10.24
CA GLU A 364 -20.00 -17.61 -10.72
C GLU A 364 -20.00 -18.78 -9.71
N LEU A 365 -19.90 -18.50 -8.42
CA LEU A 365 -19.80 -19.55 -7.39
C LEU A 365 -21.15 -20.18 -7.02
N ILE A 366 -22.27 -19.48 -7.25
CA ILE A 366 -23.58 -19.98 -6.85
C ILE A 366 -23.91 -21.31 -7.56
N SER A 367 -24.43 -22.24 -6.78
CA SER A 367 -24.96 -23.51 -7.27
C SER A 367 -26.11 -23.96 -6.36
N PRO A 368 -26.90 -24.98 -6.73
CA PRO A 368 -27.92 -25.53 -5.84
C PRO A 368 -27.37 -25.97 -4.47
N THR A 369 -26.10 -26.34 -4.37
CA THR A 369 -25.46 -26.92 -3.18
C THR A 369 -24.38 -26.02 -2.58
N THR A 370 -24.44 -24.71 -2.83
CA THR A 370 -23.42 -23.75 -2.34
C THR A 370 -24.04 -22.66 -1.46
N VAL A 371 -23.35 -22.31 -0.38
CA VAL A 371 -23.50 -21.03 0.31
C VAL A 371 -22.34 -20.14 -0.11
N VAL A 372 -22.62 -18.91 -0.55
CA VAL A 372 -21.59 -17.87 -0.76
C VAL A 372 -21.85 -16.73 0.20
N ILE A 373 -20.83 -16.29 0.91
CA ILE A 373 -20.87 -15.16 1.84
C ILE A 373 -19.74 -14.20 1.46
N THR A 374 -20.03 -12.92 1.28
CA THR A 374 -19.05 -11.92 0.84
C THR A 374 -18.99 -10.78 1.85
N ALA A 375 -17.78 -10.24 2.05
CA ALA A 375 -17.55 -9.13 2.96
C ALA A 375 -18.04 -7.78 2.42
N SER A 376 -18.29 -7.68 1.11
CA SER A 376 -18.80 -6.48 0.46
C SER A 376 -19.69 -6.82 -0.74
N ALA A 377 -20.46 -5.83 -1.18
CA ALA A 377 -21.13 -5.85 -2.48
C ALA A 377 -20.11 -5.78 -3.64
N ALA A 378 -20.53 -6.17 -4.85
CA ALA A 378 -19.66 -6.25 -6.03
C ALA A 378 -19.03 -4.90 -6.45
N ASP A 379 -19.64 -3.78 -6.06
CA ASP A 379 -19.20 -2.42 -6.36
C ASP A 379 -18.67 -1.66 -5.14
N LYS A 380 -18.43 -2.35 -4.02
CA LYS A 380 -18.05 -1.74 -2.74
C LYS A 380 -16.76 -2.29 -2.16
N MET A 381 -16.05 -1.45 -1.41
CA MET A 381 -14.86 -1.85 -0.65
C MET A 381 -15.24 -2.47 0.70
N SER A 382 -14.34 -3.28 1.25
CA SER A 382 -14.40 -3.78 2.64
C SER A 382 -13.21 -3.27 3.45
N PHE A 383 -13.32 -3.21 4.77
CA PHE A 383 -12.36 -2.50 5.63
C PHE A 383 -11.72 -3.36 6.74
N GLY A 384 -10.72 -2.79 7.40
CA GLY A 384 -10.02 -3.42 8.54
C GLY A 384 -8.69 -4.08 8.19
N CYS A 385 -8.15 -3.84 6.99
CA CYS A 385 -6.91 -4.47 6.51
C CYS A 385 -5.64 -3.75 7.03
N THR A 386 -5.34 -3.82 8.33
CA THR A 386 -4.14 -3.18 8.93
C THR A 386 -3.16 -4.21 9.51
N ASN A 387 -1.87 -3.89 9.55
CA ASN A 387 -0.84 -4.79 10.06
C ASN A 387 -0.96 -5.16 11.54
N THR A 388 -1.66 -4.35 12.32
CA THR A 388 -1.89 -4.58 13.76
C THR A 388 -3.24 -5.25 14.04
N ALA A 389 -4.12 -5.34 13.04
CA ALA A 389 -5.40 -6.00 13.18
C ALA A 389 -5.22 -7.52 13.16
N GLU A 390 -5.98 -8.20 14.01
CA GLU A 390 -6.02 -9.66 14.03
C GLU A 390 -6.99 -10.24 12.99
N MET A 391 -8.01 -9.46 12.62
CA MET A 391 -9.01 -9.80 11.61
C MET A 391 -9.48 -8.52 10.91
N THR A 392 -9.96 -8.67 9.69
CA THR A 392 -10.73 -7.63 8.97
C THR A 392 -12.01 -7.29 9.73
N TYR A 393 -12.68 -6.18 9.38
CA TYR A 393 -13.94 -5.82 10.06
C TYR A 393 -15.01 -6.88 9.87
N PHE A 394 -15.12 -7.42 8.65
CA PHE A 394 -16.04 -8.52 8.36
C PHE A 394 -15.62 -9.81 9.05
N GLY A 395 -14.33 -10.19 8.98
CA GLY A 395 -13.85 -11.41 9.63
C GLY A 395 -14.04 -11.40 11.14
N GLN A 396 -13.78 -10.26 11.80
CA GLN A 396 -14.04 -10.08 13.23
C GLN A 396 -15.53 -10.23 13.54
N ALA A 397 -16.40 -9.57 12.78
CA ALA A 397 -17.84 -9.63 13.01
C ALA A 397 -18.42 -11.02 12.74
N PHE A 398 -18.06 -11.64 11.62
CA PHE A 398 -18.60 -12.93 11.21
C PHE A 398 -17.99 -14.09 12.01
N PHE A 399 -16.67 -14.24 12.02
CA PHE A 399 -16.02 -15.41 12.63
C PHE A 399 -15.88 -15.30 14.14
N ALA A 400 -15.35 -14.17 14.65
CA ALA A 400 -15.01 -14.07 16.06
C ALA A 400 -16.22 -13.75 16.95
N GLU A 401 -17.22 -13.04 16.43
CA GLU A 401 -18.39 -12.57 17.19
C GLU A 401 -19.64 -13.41 16.82
N SER A 402 -20.13 -13.28 15.59
CA SER A 402 -21.47 -13.78 15.24
C SER A 402 -21.57 -15.30 15.10
N LEU A 403 -20.58 -15.98 14.51
CA LEU A 403 -20.55 -17.46 14.49
C LEU A 403 -20.50 -18.06 15.90
N ARG A 404 -19.95 -17.33 16.87
CA ARG A 404 -19.86 -17.80 18.25
C ARG A 404 -21.17 -17.66 19.01
N GLU A 405 -21.97 -16.66 18.67
CA GLU A 405 -23.20 -16.32 19.39
C GLU A 405 -24.46 -16.92 18.77
N ASN A 406 -24.38 -17.38 17.52
CA ASN A 406 -25.51 -17.90 16.75
C ASN A 406 -25.40 -19.42 16.49
N THR A 407 -26.48 -20.01 15.98
CA THR A 407 -26.59 -21.46 15.69
C THR A 407 -26.87 -21.76 14.22
N SER A 408 -26.74 -20.78 13.34
CA SER A 408 -26.80 -20.93 11.89
C SER A 408 -26.01 -19.83 11.20
N PHE A 409 -25.51 -20.09 9.99
CA PHE A 409 -24.83 -19.11 9.16
C PHE A 409 -25.73 -17.94 8.80
N ALA A 410 -27.03 -18.18 8.55
CA ALA A 410 -27.97 -17.10 8.23
C ALA A 410 -28.16 -16.14 9.42
N ALA A 411 -28.25 -16.66 10.65
CA ALA A 411 -28.33 -15.84 11.85
C ALA A 411 -27.01 -15.13 12.13
N ALA A 412 -25.88 -15.84 12.02
CA ALA A 412 -24.55 -15.25 12.18
C ALA A 412 -24.27 -14.15 11.16
N PHE A 413 -24.62 -14.36 9.89
CA PHE A 413 -24.43 -13.36 8.83
C PHE A 413 -25.29 -12.12 9.06
N LYS A 414 -26.55 -12.28 9.49
CA LYS A 414 -27.42 -11.15 9.83
C LYS A 414 -26.85 -10.31 10.97
N ASP A 415 -26.37 -10.96 12.03
CA ASP A 415 -25.72 -10.30 13.17
C ASP A 415 -24.40 -9.61 12.74
N ALA A 416 -23.57 -10.30 11.95
CA ALA A 416 -22.31 -9.76 11.44
C ALA A 416 -22.51 -8.54 10.55
N SER A 417 -23.54 -8.55 9.69
CA SER A 417 -23.87 -7.44 8.80
C SER A 417 -24.23 -6.17 9.58
N LEU A 418 -24.95 -6.32 10.71
CA LEU A 418 -25.26 -5.20 11.60
C LEU A 418 -23.99 -4.66 12.26
N ARG A 419 -23.16 -5.54 12.82
CA ARG A 419 -21.90 -5.17 13.50
C ARG A 419 -20.90 -4.49 12.59
N VAL A 420 -20.76 -4.99 11.36
CA VAL A 420 -19.90 -4.39 10.33
C VAL A 420 -20.39 -3.00 9.99
N SER A 421 -21.68 -2.84 9.71
CA SER A 421 -22.26 -1.54 9.37
C SER A 421 -22.09 -0.53 10.51
N GLU A 422 -22.32 -0.94 11.77
CA GLU A 422 -22.08 -0.09 12.94
C GLU A 422 -20.61 0.34 13.06
N ARG A 423 -19.67 -0.59 12.86
CA ARG A 423 -18.23 -0.34 12.93
C ARG A 423 -17.76 0.58 11.82
N GLU A 424 -18.21 0.37 10.59
CA GLU A 424 -17.89 1.19 9.43
C GLU A 424 -18.44 2.61 9.59
N ASN A 425 -19.70 2.73 10.01
CA ASN A 425 -20.32 4.03 10.30
C ASN A 425 -19.58 4.79 11.41
N PHE A 426 -19.17 4.11 12.48
CA PHE A 426 -18.39 4.71 13.56
C PHE A 426 -17.04 5.25 13.07
N MET A 427 -16.42 4.58 12.10
CA MET A 427 -15.15 4.97 11.49
C MET A 427 -15.32 5.96 10.32
N GLY A 428 -16.55 6.32 9.96
CA GLY A 428 -16.86 7.25 8.87
C GLY A 428 -16.73 6.66 7.46
N PHE A 429 -16.78 5.34 7.33
CA PHE A 429 -16.76 4.65 6.03
C PHE A 429 -18.17 4.48 5.47
N GLU A 430 -18.28 4.36 4.15
CA GLU A 430 -19.50 3.86 3.51
C GLU A 430 -19.68 2.37 3.84
N SER A 431 -20.92 1.95 4.11
CA SER A 431 -21.26 0.55 4.38
C SER A 431 -20.80 -0.36 3.23
N SER A 432 -20.07 -1.42 3.56
CA SER A 432 -19.59 -2.43 2.61
C SER A 432 -20.72 -3.30 2.02
N ASP A 433 -21.87 -3.33 2.69
CA ASP A 433 -23.05 -4.14 2.37
C ASP A 433 -22.71 -5.62 2.09
N PRO A 434 -22.25 -6.38 3.12
CA PRO A 434 -22.00 -7.81 3.00
C PRO A 434 -23.20 -8.55 2.39
N GLN A 435 -22.95 -9.64 1.66
CA GLN A 435 -24.00 -10.41 0.99
C GLN A 435 -23.90 -11.90 1.33
N MET A 436 -25.05 -12.58 1.36
CA MET A 436 -25.12 -14.03 1.54
C MET A 436 -26.16 -14.62 0.59
N VAL A 437 -25.76 -15.65 -0.14
CA VAL A 437 -26.64 -16.40 -1.04
C VAL A 437 -26.56 -17.88 -0.72
N VAL A 438 -27.73 -18.52 -0.66
CA VAL A 438 -27.87 -19.95 -0.35
C VAL A 438 -28.54 -20.66 -1.53
N GLY A 439 -27.87 -21.67 -2.06
CA GLY A 439 -28.36 -22.56 -3.12
C GLY A 439 -29.66 -23.25 -2.76
N SER A 440 -30.44 -23.61 -3.79
CA SER A 440 -31.79 -24.18 -3.61
C SER A 440 -31.81 -25.49 -2.81
N LEU A 441 -30.90 -26.42 -3.09
CA LEU A 441 -30.78 -27.68 -2.34
C LEU A 441 -30.11 -27.45 -0.98
N MET A 442 -29.16 -26.53 -0.91
CA MET A 442 -28.50 -26.14 0.33
C MET A 442 -29.48 -25.56 1.35
N LYS A 443 -30.50 -24.81 0.94
CA LYS A 443 -31.56 -24.33 1.85
C LYS A 443 -32.25 -25.45 2.63
N SER A 444 -32.39 -26.64 2.03
CA SER A 444 -33.00 -27.80 2.67
C SER A 444 -32.00 -28.61 3.49
N ALA A 445 -30.76 -28.75 3.02
CA ALA A 445 -29.74 -29.57 3.67
C ALA A 445 -29.02 -28.86 4.83
N LEU A 446 -28.79 -27.54 4.70
CA LEU A 446 -27.97 -26.75 5.62
C LEU A 446 -28.39 -26.86 7.10
N PRO A 447 -29.68 -26.85 7.47
CA PRO A 447 -30.07 -27.01 8.87
C PRO A 447 -29.59 -28.32 9.51
N ALA A 448 -29.46 -29.40 8.72
CA ALA A 448 -28.92 -30.66 9.22
C ALA A 448 -27.40 -30.60 9.42
N PHE A 449 -26.68 -29.99 8.47
CA PHE A 449 -25.23 -29.77 8.58
C PHE A 449 -24.89 -28.83 9.75
N GLU A 450 -25.64 -27.73 9.91
CA GLU A 450 -25.47 -26.74 10.98
C GLU A 450 -25.78 -27.31 12.36
N LYS A 451 -26.71 -28.27 12.46
CA LYS A 451 -27.00 -28.93 13.74
C LYS A 451 -25.77 -29.65 14.30
N VAL A 452 -24.98 -30.30 13.43
CA VAL A 452 -23.71 -30.94 13.82
C VAL A 452 -22.65 -29.88 14.12
N LEU A 453 -22.58 -28.84 13.29
CA LEU A 453 -21.60 -27.77 13.40
C LEU A 453 -21.75 -26.98 14.72
N PHE A 454 -22.96 -26.54 15.06
CA PHE A 454 -23.23 -25.68 16.22
C PHE A 454 -23.63 -26.46 17.49
N ASP A 455 -23.46 -27.78 17.53
CA ASP A 455 -23.76 -28.58 18.72
C ASP A 455 -22.82 -28.21 19.88
N LYS A 456 -23.37 -27.51 20.88
CA LYS A 456 -22.65 -27.06 22.08
C LYS A 456 -22.21 -28.22 22.98
N ALA A 457 -22.71 -29.44 22.76
CA ALA A 457 -22.33 -30.62 23.52
C ALA A 457 -21.04 -31.29 23.01
N ARG A 458 -20.47 -30.85 21.88
CA ARG A 458 -19.20 -31.38 21.37
C ARG A 458 -18.08 -30.92 22.31
N ALA A 459 -17.49 -31.84 23.06
CA ALA A 459 -16.32 -31.56 23.89
C ALA A 459 -15.17 -31.07 22.97
N PRO A 460 -14.38 -30.06 23.37
CA PRO A 460 -13.15 -29.72 22.65
C PRO A 460 -12.29 -30.97 22.53
N VAL A 461 -11.83 -31.28 21.31
CA VAL A 461 -10.96 -32.44 21.08
C VAL A 461 -9.68 -32.23 21.89
N GLU A 462 -9.52 -32.98 22.99
CA GLU A 462 -8.28 -33.03 23.75
C GLU A 462 -7.16 -33.56 22.84
N ARG A 463 -6.07 -32.79 22.71
CA ARG A 463 -4.83 -33.32 22.14
C ARG A 463 -4.45 -34.55 22.94
N LEU A 464 -4.46 -35.72 22.32
CA LEU A 464 -3.77 -36.92 22.80
C LEU A 464 -2.26 -36.66 22.79
N THR A 465 -1.75 -35.90 23.75
CA THR A 465 -0.35 -35.99 24.17
C THR A 465 -0.31 -36.95 25.34
N ASN A 466 -0.07 -38.24 25.08
CA ASN A 466 0.40 -39.16 26.10
C ASN A 466 1.36 -40.21 25.52
N ASN A 467 2.54 -40.22 26.13
CA ASN A 467 3.40 -41.36 26.41
C ASN A 467 4.40 -41.83 25.35
N THR A 468 5.60 -41.25 25.45
CA THR A 468 6.80 -42.09 25.63
C THR A 468 7.59 -41.56 26.82
N GLU A 469 7.28 -42.10 28.01
CA GLU A 469 8.25 -42.19 29.10
C GLU A 469 9.32 -43.20 28.64
N ALA A 470 10.52 -42.70 28.33
CA ALA A 470 11.73 -43.50 28.36
C ALA A 470 12.57 -42.97 29.52
N SER A 471 12.62 -43.78 30.57
CA SER A 471 13.48 -43.69 31.74
C SER A 471 14.96 -43.48 31.38
N ASP A 472 15.64 -42.56 32.09
CA ASP A 472 17.04 -42.79 32.49
C ASP A 472 17.33 -42.09 33.84
N PRO A 473 17.87 -42.81 34.85
CA PRO A 473 18.01 -42.30 36.22
C PRO A 473 19.46 -41.93 36.57
N MET A 474 19.69 -40.68 36.97
CA MET A 474 20.75 -40.31 37.94
C MET A 474 20.28 -39.06 38.69
N ARG A 475 19.81 -39.20 39.93
CA ARG A 475 20.60 -39.02 41.18
C ARG A 475 21.24 -37.63 41.26
N ASP A 476 20.58 -36.68 41.92
CA ASP A 476 20.63 -36.41 43.37
C ASP A 476 21.78 -35.46 43.73
N VAL A 477 21.42 -34.35 44.40
CA VAL A 477 22.15 -33.61 45.45
C VAL A 477 21.51 -32.21 45.59
N THR A 478 20.51 -32.19 46.47
CA THR A 478 20.21 -31.21 47.54
C THR A 478 20.66 -29.75 47.44
N THR A 479 19.66 -28.89 47.68
CA THR A 479 19.69 -27.58 48.34
C THR A 479 20.61 -27.52 49.57
N ASN A 480 21.39 -26.44 49.72
CA ASN A 480 21.50 -25.75 51.00
C ASN A 480 22.11 -24.34 50.90
N ASN A 481 21.51 -23.46 51.68
CA ASN A 481 21.86 -22.06 51.92
C ASN A 481 23.13 -21.89 52.76
N ASP A 482 23.62 -20.65 52.70
CA ASP A 482 24.28 -19.85 53.75
C ASP A 482 25.76 -19.50 53.64
N ALA A 483 25.94 -18.19 53.81
CA ALA A 483 27.09 -17.31 53.86
C ALA A 483 28.42 -17.86 54.40
N ILE A 484 29.53 -17.27 53.93
CA ILE A 484 30.52 -16.57 54.78
C ILE A 484 31.52 -15.75 53.93
N ASN A 485 31.70 -14.51 54.41
CA ASN A 485 32.72 -13.49 54.16
C ASN A 485 34.15 -13.96 53.80
N GLY A 486 34.87 -13.21 52.94
CA GLY A 486 36.31 -13.44 52.75
C GLY A 486 37.03 -12.60 51.68
N ASN A 487 37.22 -11.31 51.96
CA ASN A 487 38.18 -10.36 51.37
C ASN A 487 39.44 -10.97 50.70
N LYS A 488 39.77 -10.56 49.45
CA LYS A 488 41.12 -10.09 49.04
C LYS A 488 41.18 -9.60 47.58
N ASN A 489 41.63 -8.35 47.43
CA ASN A 489 42.26 -7.76 46.25
C ASN A 489 43.24 -8.72 45.55
N ILE A 490 43.31 -8.67 44.22
CA ILE A 490 44.56 -8.57 43.43
C ILE A 490 44.22 -8.02 42.02
N ALA A 491 45.17 -7.23 41.53
CA ALA A 491 45.17 -6.28 40.43
C ALA A 491 44.93 -6.85 39.01
N MET A 492 44.51 -5.94 38.12
CA MET A 492 44.75 -5.99 36.68
C MET A 492 46.25 -6.19 36.37
N PRO A 493 46.57 -6.64 35.14
CA PRO A 493 47.10 -5.67 34.20
C PRO A 493 46.47 -5.73 32.80
N ASN A 494 46.56 -4.56 32.16
CA ASN A 494 46.19 -4.23 30.80
C ASN A 494 47.07 -4.86 29.71
N ALA A 495 46.58 -4.67 28.47
CA ALA A 495 47.25 -4.64 27.15
C ALA A 495 47.30 -6.00 26.45
N GLU A 496 46.85 -6.13 25.19
CA GLU A 496 46.73 -5.15 24.09
C GLU A 496 45.33 -5.09 23.44
#